data_AF-A0A661V5K8-F1
#
_entry.id   AF-A0A661V5K8-F1
#
_cell.length_a   1.000
_cell.length_b   1.000
_cell.length_c   1.000
_cell.angle_alpha   90.00
_cell.angle_beta   90.00
_cell.angle_gamma   90.00
#
_symmetry.space_group_name_H-M   'P 1'
#
loop_
_entity.id
_entity.type
_entity.pdbx_description
1 polymer ?
#
loop_
_entity_poly.entity_id
_entity_poly.type
_entity_poly.pdbx_seq_one_letter_code
_entity_poly.pdbx_strand_id
1 'polypeptide(L)'
;MSAAAPKDKYFQAEACYYKLRDNQKKRKYRDNWLACIEKFHDVYQQDPSGPWAAAGLYKSGELYQKLYKYSLKKSDKEEALDIYGRVIKLFPKSRYKDKAEIAINSFSQEATPKVASKQ
;
A
#
# COMPACT_ATOMS: atom_id res chain seq x y z
N MET A 1 -22.81 -18.63 -1.18
CA MET A 1 -21.43 -18.48 -0.69
C MET A 1 -21.38 -17.21 0.14
N SER A 2 -21.13 -17.31 1.45
CA SER A 2 -20.95 -16.12 2.29
C SER A 2 -19.63 -15.46 1.91
N ALA A 3 -19.66 -14.19 1.49
CA ALA A 3 -18.44 -13.41 1.29
C ALA A 3 -17.70 -13.32 2.64
N ALA A 4 -16.39 -13.61 2.65
CA ALA A 4 -15.56 -13.46 3.85
C ALA A 4 -15.67 -12.03 4.39
N ALA A 5 -15.69 -11.83 5.70
CA ALA A 5 -15.80 -10.49 6.29
C ALA A 5 -14.59 -9.62 5.90
N PRO A 6 -14.73 -8.28 5.85
CA PRO A 6 -13.60 -7.38 5.53
C PRO A 6 -12.35 -7.62 6.39
N LYS A 7 -12.55 -7.97 7.66
CA LYS A 7 -11.48 -8.39 8.59
C LYS A 7 -10.70 -9.61 8.07
N ASP A 8 -11.39 -10.64 7.62
CA ASP A 8 -10.75 -11.88 7.16
C ASP A 8 -10.00 -11.64 5.85
N LYS A 9 -10.59 -10.86 4.93
CA LYS A 9 -9.89 -10.43 3.71
C LYS A 9 -8.63 -9.63 4.02
N TYR A 10 -8.66 -8.78 5.04
CA TYR A 10 -7.48 -8.03 5.45
C TYR A 10 -6.35 -8.96 5.91
N PHE A 11 -6.65 -9.97 6.73
CA PHE A 11 -5.64 -10.94 7.15
C PHE A 11 -5.15 -11.83 5.99
N GLN A 12 -6.01 -12.15 5.02
CA GLN A 12 -5.58 -12.83 3.79
C GLN A 12 -4.62 -11.96 2.96
N ALA A 13 -4.87 -10.66 2.88
CA ALA A 13 -4.00 -9.69 2.22
C ALA A 13 -2.65 -9.57 2.95
N GLU A 14 -2.65 -9.54 4.29
CA GLU A 14 -1.43 -9.58 5.09
C GLU A 14 -0.63 -10.87 4.86
N ALA A 15 -1.29 -12.02 4.84
CA ALA A 15 -0.64 -13.30 4.55
C ALA A 15 -0.03 -13.33 3.14
N CYS A 16 -0.70 -12.74 2.14
CA CYS A 16 -0.14 -12.55 0.80
C CYS A 16 1.16 -11.73 0.87
N TYR A 17 1.09 -10.58 1.52
CA TYR A 17 2.23 -9.68 1.65
C TYR A 17 3.40 -10.32 2.42
N TYR A 18 3.16 -11.06 3.50
CA TYR A 18 4.22 -11.74 4.24
C TYR A 18 4.93 -12.80 3.36
N LYS A 19 4.16 -13.63 2.65
CA LYS A 19 4.74 -14.62 1.71
C LYS A 19 5.56 -13.97 0.60
N LEU A 20 5.12 -12.82 0.08
CA LEU A 20 5.88 -12.05 -0.89
C LEU A 20 7.15 -11.46 -0.26
N ARG A 21 7.01 -10.84 0.91
CA ARG A 21 8.12 -10.22 1.64
C ARG A 21 9.20 -11.23 1.97
N ASP A 22 8.87 -12.49 2.24
CA ASP A 22 9.87 -13.49 2.63
C ASP A 22 10.50 -14.19 1.40
N ASN A 23 9.93 -13.99 0.20
CA ASN A 23 10.44 -14.59 -1.04
C ASN A 23 11.18 -13.57 -1.92
N GLN A 24 12.50 -13.54 -1.82
CA GLN A 24 13.35 -12.59 -2.58
C GLN A 24 13.17 -12.69 -4.10
N LYS A 25 12.94 -13.90 -4.63
CA LYS A 25 12.72 -14.11 -6.08
C LYS A 25 11.40 -13.48 -6.52
N LYS A 26 10.33 -13.65 -5.75
CA LYS A 26 9.00 -13.10 -6.08
C LYS A 26 8.94 -11.57 -6.01
N ARG A 27 9.67 -10.94 -5.07
CA ARG A 27 9.70 -9.48 -4.92
C ARG A 27 10.23 -8.74 -6.17
N LYS A 28 10.98 -9.40 -7.05
CA LYS A 28 11.48 -8.80 -8.28
C LYS A 28 10.38 -8.57 -9.34
N TYR A 29 9.26 -9.27 -9.23
CA TYR A 29 8.20 -9.22 -10.24
C TYR A 29 7.02 -8.39 -9.75
N ARG A 30 6.70 -7.34 -10.51
CA ARG A 30 5.61 -6.39 -10.22
C ARG A 30 4.27 -7.08 -9.99
N ASP A 31 3.95 -8.10 -10.78
CA ASP A 31 2.64 -8.77 -10.70
C ASP A 31 2.40 -9.45 -9.35
N ASN A 32 3.46 -9.97 -8.71
CA ASN A 32 3.33 -10.53 -7.37
C ASN A 32 2.94 -9.46 -6.33
N TRP A 33 3.41 -8.22 -6.51
CA TRP A 33 3.00 -7.09 -5.66
C TRP A 33 1.57 -6.70 -5.92
N LEU A 34 1.19 -6.55 -7.19
CA LEU A 34 -0.17 -6.19 -7.60
C LEU A 34 -1.20 -7.17 -7.05
N ALA A 35 -0.92 -8.48 -7.11
CA ALA A 35 -1.80 -9.50 -6.57
C ALA A 35 -2.05 -9.37 -5.05
N CYS A 36 -1.09 -8.85 -4.27
CA CYS A 36 -1.29 -8.58 -2.85
C CYS A 36 -1.92 -7.19 -2.58
N ILE A 37 -1.60 -6.20 -3.42
CA ILE A 37 -2.20 -4.86 -3.38
C ILE A 37 -3.70 -4.95 -3.61
N GLU A 38 -4.12 -5.68 -4.64
CA GLU A 38 -5.53 -5.90 -4.99
C GLU A 38 -6.31 -6.47 -3.80
N LYS A 39 -5.73 -7.44 -3.07
CA LYS A 39 -6.36 -8.00 -1.87
C LYS A 39 -6.59 -6.98 -0.76
N PHE A 40 -5.70 -6.02 -0.58
CA PHE A 40 -5.92 -4.93 0.37
C PHE A 40 -6.96 -3.93 -0.15
N HIS A 41 -6.98 -3.67 -1.46
CA HIS A 41 -7.99 -2.82 -2.08
C HIS A 41 -9.39 -3.43 -1.95
N ASP A 42 -9.53 -4.74 -2.10
CA ASP A 42 -10.79 -5.48 -1.93
C ASP A 42 -11.38 -5.35 -0.52
N VAL A 43 -10.54 -5.19 0.51
CA VAL A 43 -11.00 -4.92 1.88
C VAL A 43 -11.76 -3.60 1.94
N TYR A 44 -11.22 -2.58 1.26
CA TYR A 44 -11.86 -1.27 1.15
C TYR A 44 -13.12 -1.35 0.29
N GLN A 45 -13.06 -1.98 -0.88
CA GLN A 45 -14.20 -2.06 -1.79
C GLN A 45 -15.40 -2.81 -1.20
N GLN A 46 -15.16 -3.81 -0.36
CA GLN A 46 -16.23 -4.62 0.22
C GLN A 46 -17.07 -3.85 1.25
N ASP A 47 -16.44 -3.02 2.08
CA ASP A 47 -17.12 -2.19 3.07
C ASP A 47 -16.40 -0.84 3.18
N PRO A 48 -16.66 0.11 2.26
CA PRO A 48 -15.94 1.39 2.19
C PRO A 48 -16.12 2.30 3.42
N SER A 49 -17.21 2.09 4.19
CA SER A 49 -17.49 2.80 5.45
C SER A 49 -17.05 2.02 6.69
N GLY A 50 -16.59 0.79 6.51
CA GLY A 50 -16.32 -0.15 7.58
C GLY A 50 -15.06 0.17 8.39
N PRO A 51 -14.93 -0.44 9.58
CA PRO A 51 -13.76 -0.25 10.44
C PRO A 51 -12.44 -0.72 9.80
N TRP A 52 -12.49 -1.56 8.77
CA TRP A 52 -11.32 -2.05 8.03
C TRP A 52 -11.03 -1.29 6.74
N ALA A 53 -11.92 -0.40 6.29
CA ALA A 53 -11.83 0.30 5.02
C ALA A 53 -10.54 1.13 4.92
N ALA A 54 -10.30 1.97 5.94
CA ALA A 54 -9.11 2.81 6.04
C ALA A 54 -7.82 1.96 6.08
N ALA A 55 -7.86 0.81 6.75
CA ALA A 55 -6.71 -0.09 6.87
C ALA A 55 -6.37 -0.73 5.52
N GLY A 56 -7.38 -1.28 4.82
CA GLY A 56 -7.22 -1.86 3.49
C GLY A 56 -6.68 -0.85 2.49
N LEU A 57 -7.32 0.32 2.41
CA LEU A 57 -6.89 1.37 1.47
C LEU A 57 -5.47 1.85 1.77
N TYR A 58 -5.14 2.17 3.02
CA TYR A 58 -3.78 2.59 3.39
C TYR A 58 -2.72 1.52 3.04
N LYS A 59 -3.00 0.24 3.34
CA LYS A 59 -2.05 -0.84 3.06
C LYS A 59 -1.83 -1.05 1.57
N SER A 60 -2.84 -0.83 0.73
CA SER A 60 -2.66 -0.85 -0.73
C SER A 60 -1.68 0.22 -1.20
N GLY A 61 -1.77 1.46 -0.67
CA GLY A 61 -0.83 2.54 -0.95
C GLY A 61 0.59 2.25 -0.44
N GLU A 62 0.70 1.68 0.77
CA GLU A 62 1.99 1.25 1.33
C GLU A 62 2.70 0.20 0.47
N LEU A 63 1.94 -0.74 -0.09
CA LEU A 63 2.52 -1.74 -0.98
C LEU A 63 2.91 -1.16 -2.34
N TYR A 64 2.16 -0.20 -2.89
CA TYR A 64 2.59 0.53 -4.10
C TYR A 64 3.88 1.31 -3.87
N GLN A 65 4.01 2.00 -2.73
CA GLN A 65 5.26 2.69 -2.36
C GLN A 65 6.44 1.71 -2.26
N LYS A 66 6.22 0.53 -1.67
CA LYS A 66 7.25 -0.53 -1.62
C LYS A 66 7.56 -1.10 -2.99
N LEU A 67 6.55 -1.33 -3.82
CA LEU A 67 6.69 -1.80 -5.21
C LEU A 67 7.52 -0.82 -6.04
N TYR A 68 7.33 0.49 -5.88
CA TYR A 68 8.11 1.50 -6.58
C TYR A 68 9.63 1.32 -6.41
N LYS A 69 10.09 0.84 -5.24
CA LYS A 69 11.52 0.54 -4.98
C LYS A 69 12.07 -0.60 -5.84
N TYR A 70 11.20 -1.44 -6.40
CA TYR A 70 11.55 -2.54 -7.29
C TYR A 70 11.22 -2.24 -8.75
N SER A 71 10.06 -1.63 -9.02
CA SER A 71 9.59 -1.39 -10.39
C SER A 71 10.19 -0.12 -11.00
N LEU A 72 10.54 0.86 -10.16
CA LEU A 72 10.94 2.23 -10.55
C LEU A 72 9.93 2.93 -11.49
N LYS A 73 8.70 2.42 -11.57
CA LYS A 73 7.67 2.98 -12.45
C LYS A 73 7.01 4.18 -11.78
N LYS A 74 7.02 5.32 -12.46
CA LYS A 74 6.35 6.54 -12.01
C LYS A 74 4.88 6.29 -11.66
N SER A 75 4.19 5.45 -12.43
CA SER A 75 2.80 5.05 -12.18
C SER A 75 2.60 4.41 -10.81
N ASP A 76 3.54 3.57 -10.34
CA ASP A 76 3.41 2.92 -9.03
C ASP A 76 3.64 3.93 -7.88
N LYS A 77 4.45 4.96 -8.12
CA LYS A 77 4.62 6.09 -7.19
C LYS A 77 3.37 6.95 -7.13
N GLU A 78 2.84 7.34 -8.29
CA GLU A 78 1.62 8.15 -8.40
C GLU A 78 0.43 7.46 -7.75
N GLU A 79 0.26 6.16 -7.97
CA GLU A 79 -0.82 5.37 -7.37
C GLU A 79 -0.71 5.32 -5.83
N ALA A 80 0.49 5.15 -5.27
CA ALA A 80 0.66 5.20 -3.82
C ALA A 80 0.25 6.56 -3.23
N LEU A 81 0.68 7.66 -3.86
CA LEU A 81 0.37 9.02 -3.41
C LEU A 81 -1.12 9.33 -3.52
N ASP A 82 -1.75 8.92 -4.63
CA ASP A 82 -3.19 9.06 -4.82
C ASP A 82 -3.97 8.28 -3.74
N ILE A 83 -3.60 7.02 -3.47
CA ILE A 83 -4.22 6.23 -2.42
C ILE A 83 -4.07 6.89 -1.05
N TYR A 84 -2.89 7.40 -0.70
CA TYR A 84 -2.70 8.13 0.56
C TYR A 84 -3.56 9.39 0.63
N GLY A 85 -3.67 10.15 -0.47
CA GLY A 85 -4.57 11.31 -0.56
C GLY A 85 -6.03 10.91 -0.34
N ARG A 86 -6.47 9.78 -0.92
CA ARG A 86 -7.81 9.23 -0.68
C ARG A 86 -8.01 8.83 0.79
N VAL A 87 -7.01 8.24 1.45
CA VAL A 87 -7.10 7.90 2.89
C VAL A 87 -7.34 9.16 3.74
N ILE A 88 -6.59 10.23 3.49
CA ILE A 88 -6.73 11.51 4.20
C ILE A 88 -8.13 12.10 3.99
N LYS A 89 -8.60 12.09 2.74
CA LYS A 89 -9.90 12.67 2.36
C LYS A 89 -11.09 11.87 2.90
N LEU A 90 -11.05 10.54 2.77
CA LEU A 90 -12.18 9.66 3.07
C LEU A 90 -12.25 9.26 4.54
N PHE A 91 -11.11 9.21 5.24
CA PHE A 91 -11.02 8.72 6.61
C PHE A 91 -10.35 9.73 7.56
N PRO A 92 -10.83 10.98 7.65
CA PRO A 92 -10.16 12.03 8.41
C PRO A 92 -10.06 11.78 9.91
N LYS A 93 -10.94 10.92 10.46
CA LYS A 93 -10.95 10.52 11.89
C LYS A 93 -10.17 9.23 12.17
N SER A 94 -9.59 8.61 11.15
CA SER A 94 -8.87 7.35 11.28
C SER A 94 -7.41 7.59 11.62
N ARG A 95 -6.80 6.70 12.44
CA ARG A 95 -5.35 6.67 12.66
C ARG A 95 -4.52 6.58 11.37
N TYR A 96 -5.14 6.13 10.28
CA TYR A 96 -4.48 6.00 8.98
C TYR A 96 -4.35 7.34 8.24
N LYS A 97 -5.09 8.38 8.62
CA LYS A 97 -4.91 9.74 8.09
C LYS A 97 -3.50 10.23 8.40
N ASP A 98 -3.09 10.24 9.66
CA ASP A 98 -1.77 10.77 10.05
C ASP A 98 -0.64 9.92 9.45
N LYS A 99 -0.84 8.59 9.37
CA LYS A 99 0.11 7.69 8.68
C LYS A 99 0.23 8.00 7.19
N ALA A 100 -0.88 8.30 6.52
CA ALA A 100 -0.89 8.64 5.09
C ALA A 100 -0.18 9.99 4.84
N GLU A 101 -0.37 10.99 5.70
CA GLU A 101 0.35 12.27 5.61
C GLU A 101 1.87 12.08 5.77
N ILE A 102 2.28 11.30 6.78
CA ILE A 102 3.69 10.95 6.98
C ILE A 102 4.25 10.19 5.76
N ALA A 103 3.47 9.27 5.19
CA ALA A 103 3.86 8.52 4.01
C ALA A 103 4.05 9.42 2.77
N ILE A 104 3.15 10.36 2.51
CA ILE A 104 3.28 11.35 1.42
C ILE A 104 4.55 12.19 1.59
N ASN A 105 4.78 12.71 2.81
CA ASN A 105 5.93 13.55 3.11
C ASN A 105 7.26 12.79 2.92
N SER A 106 7.36 11.59 3.49
CA SER A 106 8.54 10.74 3.33
C SER A 106 8.78 10.35 1.87
N PHE A 107 7.74 10.00 1.12
CA PHE A 107 7.88 9.55 -0.26
C PHE A 107 8.26 10.68 -1.24
N SER A 108 7.90 11.91 -0.90
CA SER A 108 8.35 13.11 -1.61
C SER A 108 9.84 13.39 -1.37
N GLN A 109 10.33 13.14 -0.14
CA GLN A 109 11.74 13.32 0.23
C GLN A 109 12.66 12.21 -0.32
N GLU A 110 12.15 10.98 -0.48
CA GLU A 110 12.90 9.87 -1.09
C GLU A 110 13.30 10.13 -2.57
N ALA A 111 12.77 11.17 -3.22
CA ALA A 111 13.05 11.51 -4.62
C ALA A 111 14.38 12.25 -4.86
N THR A 112 15.10 12.68 -3.82
CA THR A 112 16.47 13.16 -3.96
C THR A 112 17.44 12.00 -3.75
N PRO A 113 18.22 11.56 -4.77
CA PRO A 113 19.37 10.74 -4.50
C PRO A 113 20.31 11.57 -3.62
N LYS A 114 20.59 11.11 -2.39
CA LYS A 114 21.83 11.51 -1.74
C LYS A 114 22.94 11.04 -2.68
N VAL A 115 23.54 11.98 -3.41
CA VAL A 115 24.80 11.79 -4.11
C VAL A 115 25.77 11.29 -3.04
N ALA A 116 26.02 9.98 -3.04
CA ALA A 116 27.13 9.42 -2.30
C ALA A 116 28.39 9.91 -3.04
N SER A 117 28.96 11.01 -2.55
CA SER A 117 30.32 11.41 -2.89
C SER A 117 31.23 10.23 -2.61
N LYS A 118 31.82 9.66 -3.67
CA LYS A 118 33.00 8.82 -3.55
C LYS A 118 34.14 9.72 -3.05
N GLN A 119 34.76 9.33 -1.94
CA GLN A 119 36.16 9.61 -1.66
C GLN A 119 36.92 8.30 -1.77
#